data_AF-A0A8H7R1L1-F1
#
_entry.id   AF-A0A8H7R1L1-F1
#
_cell.length_a   1.000
_cell.length_b   1.000
_cell.length_c   1.000
_cell.angle_alpha   90.00
_cell.angle_beta   90.00
_cell.angle_gamma   90.00
#
_symmetry.space_group_name_H-M   'P 1'
#
loop_
_entity.id
_entity.type
_entity.pdbx_description
1 polymer ?
#
loop_
_entity_poly.entity_id
_entity_poly.type
_entity_poly.pdbx_seq_one_letter_code
_entity_poly.pdbx_strand_id
1 'polypeptide(L)'
;NFIAVCWYFRKQIREGASELANKMNRLLGYHLLPTNAGSFESDIEDGLTSSHFDLNTNLNEEDGRAGLKDKEEIMRIMKKQKVSFDEARLIRQQNLLKKNNIDPETGLPLDPKLITF
;
A
#
# COMPACT_ATOMS: atom_id res chain seq x y z
N ASN A 1 -26.68 14.66 30.45
CA ASN A 1 -26.93 13.25 30.07
C ASN A 1 -26.36 12.89 28.69
N PHE A 2 -26.58 13.69 27.64
CA PHE A 2 -26.02 13.44 26.29
C PHE A 2 -24.48 13.35 26.25
N ILE A 3 -23.77 14.24 26.95
CA ILE A 3 -22.30 14.25 27.00
C ILE A 3 -21.73 12.96 27.63
N ALA A 4 -22.41 12.38 28.63
CA ALA A 4 -21.98 11.14 29.26
C ALA A 4 -22.17 9.93 28.33
N VAL A 5 -23.27 9.91 27.56
CA VAL A 5 -23.52 8.91 26.52
C VAL A 5 -22.47 9.00 25.41
N CYS A 6 -22.18 10.22 24.92
CA CYS A 6 -21.13 10.42 23.93
C CYS A 6 -19.74 10.05 24.44
N TRP A 7 -19.44 10.28 25.73
CA TRP A 7 -18.16 9.87 26.34
C TRP A 7 -18.07 8.35 26.48
N TYR A 8 -19.14 7.68 26.88
CA TYR A 8 -19.20 6.22 26.99
C TYR A 8 -19.02 5.54 25.62
N PHE A 9 -19.71 6.05 24.58
CA PHE A 9 -19.61 5.54 23.22
C PHE A 9 -18.52 6.21 22.38
N ARG A 10 -17.64 7.03 22.98
CA ARG A 10 -16.65 7.84 22.24
C ARG A 10 -15.76 7.02 21.33
N LYS A 11 -15.44 5.78 21.73
CA LYS A 11 -14.60 4.87 20.95
C LYS A 11 -15.32 4.45 19.66
N GLN A 12 -16.56 3.97 19.80
CA GLN A 12 -17.42 3.58 18.68
C GLN A 12 -17.71 4.75 17.73
N ILE A 13 -18.00 5.93 18.28
CA ILE A 13 -18.27 7.14 17.50
C ILE A 13 -17.03 7.57 16.71
N ARG A 14 -15.85 7.54 17.35
CA ARG A 14 -14.58 7.89 16.70
C ARG A 14 -14.21 6.90 15.59
N GLU A 15 -14.35 5.61 15.85
CA GLU A 15 -14.06 4.56 14.87
C GLU A 15 -15.01 4.65 13.67
N GLY A 16 -16.33 4.72 13.90
CA GLY A 16 -17.31 4.86 12.83
C GLY A 16 -17.18 6.16 12.03
N ALA A 17 -16.85 7.28 12.68
CA ALA A 17 -16.59 8.54 11.99
C ALA A 17 -15.34 8.46 11.09
N SER A 18 -14.29 7.76 11.54
CA SER A 18 -13.07 7.58 10.74
C SER A 18 -13.31 6.70 9.51
N GLU A 19 -14.09 5.62 9.65
CA GLU A 19 -14.45 4.75 8.51
C GLU A 19 -15.31 5.47 7.47
N LEU A 20 -16.30 6.24 7.92
CA LEU A 20 -17.14 7.06 7.04
C LEU A 20 -16.31 8.10 6.30
N ALA A 21 -15.42 8.80 7.01
CA ALA A 21 -14.50 9.76 6.40
C ALA A 21 -13.59 9.08 5.36
N ASN A 22 -13.02 7.91 5.66
CA ASN A 22 -12.17 7.17 4.73
C ASN A 22 -12.94 6.71 3.48
N LYS A 23 -14.16 6.19 3.63
CA LYS A 23 -15.03 5.82 2.50
C LYS A 23 -15.37 7.03 1.63
N MET A 24 -15.69 8.17 2.24
CA MET A 24 -16.00 9.41 1.52
C MET A 24 -14.79 10.01 0.82
N ASN A 25 -13.61 9.99 1.46
CA ASN A 25 -12.35 10.43 0.86
C ASN A 25 -11.97 9.57 -0.35
N ARG A 26 -12.17 8.25 -0.26
CA ARG A 26 -11.98 7.31 -1.37
C ARG A 26 -12.95 7.57 -2.53
N LEU A 27 -14.20 7.91 -2.22
CA LEU A 27 -15.22 8.27 -3.21
C LEU A 27 -14.90 9.59 -3.93
N LEU A 28 -14.39 10.59 -3.18
CA LEU A 28 -14.13 11.94 -3.68
C LEU A 28 -12.71 12.13 -4.25
N GLY A 29 -11.88 11.09 -4.24
CA GLY A 29 -10.51 11.15 -4.77
C GLY A 29 -9.53 11.98 -3.94
N TYR A 30 -9.93 12.41 -2.74
CA TYR A 30 -9.02 13.06 -1.79
C TYR A 30 -8.22 12.01 -1.04
N HIS A 31 -6.94 11.89 -1.35
CA HIS A 31 -6.01 11.12 -0.53
C HIS A 31 -5.63 11.96 0.71
N LEU A 32 -5.98 11.48 1.90
CA LEU A 32 -5.45 12.03 3.14
C LEU A 32 -3.91 11.88 3.13
N LEU A 33 -3.20 12.81 3.78
CA LEU A 33 -1.80 12.63 4.14
C LEU A 33 -1.62 11.26 4.80
N PRO A 34 -0.51 10.53 4.54
CA PRO A 34 -0.29 9.17 5.04
C PRO A 34 -0.19 9.21 6.57
N THR A 35 -1.33 9.16 7.22
CA THR A 35 -1.48 8.51 8.50
C THR A 35 -1.28 7.02 8.24
N ASN A 36 -0.84 6.24 9.23
CA ASN A 36 -0.62 4.79 9.15
C ASN A 36 -1.91 3.98 8.83
N ALA A 37 -2.63 4.34 7.76
CA ALA A 37 -3.97 3.90 7.42
C ALA A 37 -3.94 2.86 6.29
N GLY A 38 -2.97 1.95 6.34
CA GLY A 38 -3.02 0.68 5.64
C GLY A 38 -3.05 -0.43 6.67
N SER A 39 -4.04 -1.32 6.58
CA SER A 39 -3.99 -2.61 7.26
C SER A 39 -3.74 -3.69 6.21
N PHE A 40 -3.10 -4.79 6.62
CA PHE A 40 -2.95 -5.96 5.75
C PHE A 40 -4.32 -6.44 5.22
N GLU A 41 -5.38 -6.30 6.02
CA GLU A 41 -6.77 -6.60 5.63
C GLU A 41 -7.19 -5.80 4.39
N SER A 42 -7.01 -4.47 4.43
CA SER A 42 -7.35 -3.60 3.29
C SER A 42 -6.49 -3.90 2.07
N ASP A 43 -5.23 -4.26 2.26
CA ASP A 43 -4.33 -4.57 1.15
C ASP A 43 -4.76 -5.88 0.45
N ILE A 44 -5.23 -6.86 1.22
CA ILE A 44 -5.82 -8.11 0.69
C ILE A 44 -7.12 -7.82 -0.06
N GLU A 45 -8.02 -7.01 0.51
CA GLU A 45 -9.27 -6.59 -0.16
C GLU A 45 -9.00 -5.86 -1.49
N ASP A 46 -7.94 -5.05 -1.54
CA ASP A 46 -7.49 -4.34 -2.74
C ASP A 46 -6.77 -5.25 -3.76
N GLY A 47 -6.62 -6.54 -3.46
CA GLY A 47 -6.00 -7.54 -4.33
C GLY A 47 -4.47 -7.45 -4.38
N LEU A 48 -3.84 -6.94 -3.33
CA LEU A 48 -2.38 -6.77 -3.21
C LEU A 48 -1.70 -7.99 -2.58
N THR A 49 -2.22 -9.18 -2.87
CA THR A 49 -1.68 -10.47 -2.41
C THR A 49 -1.69 -11.47 -3.55
N SER A 50 -0.74 -12.41 -3.53
CA SER A 50 -0.59 -13.46 -4.53
C SER A 50 -0.02 -14.74 -3.90
N SER A 51 0.02 -15.83 -4.66
CA SER A 51 0.64 -17.08 -4.19
C SER A 51 2.12 -16.94 -3.79
N HIS A 52 2.85 -16.00 -4.40
CA HIS A 52 4.26 -15.73 -4.06
C HIS A 52 4.42 -14.61 -3.02
N PHE A 53 3.32 -13.97 -2.64
CA PHE A 53 3.30 -12.85 -1.71
C PHE A 53 1.99 -12.87 -0.91
N ASP A 54 1.94 -13.78 0.05
CA ASP A 54 0.79 -13.98 0.92
C ASP A 54 0.81 -12.98 2.09
N LEU A 55 -0.23 -12.15 2.18
CA LEU A 55 -0.39 -11.19 3.28
C LEU A 55 -1.22 -11.77 4.44
N ASN A 56 -1.93 -12.88 4.26
CA ASN A 56 -2.81 -13.47 5.27
C ASN A 56 -2.03 -13.93 6.52
N THR A 57 -0.77 -14.31 6.37
CA THR A 57 0.10 -14.68 7.50
C THR A 57 0.31 -13.53 8.48
N ASN A 58 0.47 -12.30 7.98
CA ASN A 58 0.70 -11.11 8.81
C ASN A 58 -0.54 -10.71 9.63
N LEU A 59 -1.75 -11.06 9.16
CA LEU A 59 -2.99 -10.87 9.92
C LEU A 59 -3.05 -11.78 11.16
N ASN A 60 -2.61 -13.02 11.01
CA ASN A 60 -2.65 -14.02 12.08
C ASN A 60 -1.62 -13.76 13.19
N GLU A 61 -0.54 -13.04 12.88
CA GLU A 61 0.58 -12.78 13.80
C GLU A 61 0.45 -11.45 14.58
N GLU A 62 -0.70 -10.76 14.51
CA GLU A 62 -0.92 -9.43 15.09
C GLU A 62 0.19 -8.41 14.73
N ASP A 63 0.61 -8.41 13.45
CA ASP A 63 1.66 -7.51 12.98
C ASP A 63 1.19 -6.04 12.99
N GLY A 64 1.85 -5.21 13.81
CA GLY A 64 1.55 -3.78 13.97
C GLY A 64 2.09 -2.87 12.86
N ARG A 65 2.66 -3.41 11.78
CA ARG A 65 3.10 -2.62 10.62
C ARG A 65 1.91 -2.08 9.83
N ALA A 66 2.10 -0.92 9.19
CA ALA A 66 1.07 -0.20 8.42
C ALA A 66 0.73 -0.81 7.04
N GLY A 67 0.90 -2.13 6.88
CA GLY A 67 0.66 -2.83 5.61
C GLY A 67 1.74 -2.60 4.54
N LEU A 68 1.35 -2.84 3.28
CA LEU A 68 2.21 -2.76 2.11
C LEU A 68 2.52 -1.30 1.75
N LYS A 69 3.81 -0.96 1.73
CA LYS A 69 4.28 0.37 1.29
C LYS A 69 4.16 0.53 -0.23
N ASP A 70 4.03 1.78 -0.67
CA ASP A 70 3.98 2.18 -2.09
C ASP A 70 2.84 1.55 -2.92
N LYS A 71 1.76 1.13 -2.24
CA LYS A 71 0.64 0.42 -2.87
C LYS A 71 -0.09 1.23 -3.94
N GLU A 72 -0.12 2.55 -3.82
CA GLU A 72 -0.81 3.42 -4.78
C GLU A 72 -0.16 3.35 -6.16
N GLU A 73 1.17 3.23 -6.23
CA GLU A 73 1.89 3.09 -7.49
C GLU A 73 1.61 1.73 -8.14
N ILE A 74 1.62 0.65 -7.33
CA ILE A 74 1.31 -0.71 -7.79
C ILE A 74 -0.11 -0.76 -8.34
N MET A 75 -1.11 -0.28 -7.58
CA MET A 75 -2.50 -0.22 -8.02
C MET A 75 -2.68 0.61 -9.30
N ARG A 76 -1.92 1.70 -9.45
CA ARG A 76 -1.92 2.52 -10.68
C ARG A 76 -1.41 1.72 -11.88
N ILE A 77 -0.32 0.97 -11.72
CA ILE A 77 0.24 0.11 -12.77
C ILE A 77 -0.76 -0.99 -13.14
N MET A 78 -1.34 -1.68 -12.15
CA MET A 78 -2.38 -2.70 -12.37
C MET A 78 -3.55 -2.14 -13.18
N LYS A 79 -4.08 -0.97 -12.78
CA LYS A 79 -5.23 -0.34 -13.46
C LYS A 79 -4.90 0.11 -14.89
N LYS A 80 -3.70 0.67 -15.09
CA LYS A 80 -3.26 1.25 -16.38
C LYS A 80 -2.84 0.18 -17.38
N GLN A 81 -2.13 -0.85 -16.93
CA GLN A 81 -1.54 -1.88 -17.79
C GLN A 81 -2.34 -3.19 -17.80
N LYS A 82 -3.37 -3.31 -16.95
CA LYS A 82 -4.23 -4.51 -16.83
C LYS A 82 -3.44 -5.78 -16.53
N VAL A 83 -2.46 -5.65 -15.65
CA VAL A 83 -1.56 -6.73 -15.21
C VAL A 83 -1.90 -7.18 -13.79
N SER A 84 -1.43 -8.36 -13.42
CA SER A 84 -1.54 -8.91 -12.06
C SER A 84 -0.72 -8.09 -11.05
N PHE A 85 -0.95 -8.37 -9.76
CA PHE A 85 -0.22 -7.73 -8.67
C PHE A 85 1.29 -7.97 -8.74
N ASP A 86 1.72 -9.21 -8.99
CA ASP A 86 3.14 -9.57 -9.07
C ASP A 86 3.82 -8.90 -10.27
N GLU A 87 3.17 -8.88 -11.42
CA GLU A 87 3.66 -8.18 -12.62
C GLU A 87 3.75 -6.67 -12.38
N ALA A 88 2.75 -6.08 -11.73
CA ALA A 88 2.78 -4.65 -11.39
C ALA A 88 3.93 -4.30 -10.45
N ARG A 89 4.22 -5.17 -9.46
CA ARG A 89 5.38 -5.02 -8.57
C ARG A 89 6.71 -5.12 -9.33
N LEU A 90 6.82 -6.08 -10.25
CA LEU A 90 8.00 -6.23 -11.10
C LEU A 90 8.21 -4.96 -11.95
N ILE A 91 7.19 -4.50 -12.65
CA ILE A 91 7.23 -3.29 -13.48
C ILE A 91 7.62 -2.07 -12.65
N ARG A 92 7.04 -1.92 -11.45
CA ARG A 92 7.38 -0.84 -10.52
C ARG A 92 8.87 -0.87 -10.17
N GLN A 93 9.38 -2.05 -9.82
CA GLN A 93 10.78 -2.22 -9.45
C GLN A 93 11.71 -1.90 -10.62
N GLN A 94 11.39 -2.39 -11.81
CA GLN A 94 12.15 -2.10 -13.03
C GLN A 94 12.17 -0.59 -13.34
N ASN A 95 11.04 0.10 -13.18
CA ASN A 95 10.96 1.56 -13.36
C ASN A 95 11.85 2.30 -12.34
N LEU A 96 11.89 1.82 -11.09
CA LEU A 96 12.72 2.39 -10.04
C LEU A 96 14.22 2.19 -10.33
N LEU A 97 14.62 1.02 -10.84
CA LEU A 97 15.99 0.76 -11.28
C LEU A 97 16.39 1.68 -12.43
N LYS A 98 15.58 1.73 -13.49
CA LYS A 98 15.80 2.62 -14.64
C LYS A 98 15.95 4.08 -14.22
N LYS A 99 15.08 4.54 -13.31
CA LYS A 99 15.12 5.92 -12.78
C LYS A 99 16.43 6.24 -12.05
N ASN A 100 17.07 5.24 -11.44
CA ASN A 100 18.34 5.38 -10.73
C ASN A 100 19.55 5.00 -11.60
N ASN A 101 19.40 4.95 -12.92
CA ASN A 101 20.46 4.59 -13.86
C ASN A 101 21.05 3.19 -13.60
N ILE A 102 20.19 2.24 -13.22
CA ILE A 102 20.51 0.83 -13.06
C ILE A 102 19.75 0.05 -14.12
N ASP A 103 20.44 -0.89 -14.77
CA ASP A 103 19.82 -1.78 -15.74
C ASP A 103 18.84 -2.73 -15.03
N PRO A 104 17.54 -2.72 -15.37
CA PRO A 104 16.55 -3.60 -14.76
C PRO A 104 16.72 -5.09 -15.12
N GLU A 105 17.40 -5.42 -16.23
CA GLU A 105 17.60 -6.80 -16.67
C GLU A 105 18.79 -7.43 -15.94
N THR A 106 19.92 -6.73 -15.93
CA THR A 106 21.17 -7.25 -15.31
C THR A 106 21.34 -6.85 -13.85
N GLY A 107 20.65 -5.81 -13.38
CA GLY A 107 20.81 -5.23 -12.04
C GLY A 107 22.09 -4.39 -11.88
N LEU A 108 22.87 -4.19 -12.94
CA LEU A 108 24.13 -3.46 -12.90
C LEU A 108 23.91 -1.95 -13.10
N PRO A 109 24.68 -1.08 -12.41
CA PRO A 109 24.72 0.33 -12.74
C PRO A 109 25.10 0.56 -14.20
N LEU A 110 24.39 1.47 -14.87
CA LEU A 110 24.68 1.91 -16.24
C LEU A 110 25.80 2.97 -16.29
N ASP A 111 26.56 3.11 -15.20
CA ASP A 111 27.69 4.04 -15.13
C ASP A 111 28.88 3.46 -15.90
N PRO A 112 29.35 4.13 -16.98
CA PRO A 112 30.50 3.66 -17.75
C PRO A 112 31.82 3.67 -16.96
N LYS A 113 31.86 4.32 -15.79
CA LYS A 113 33.02 4.35 -14.89
C LYS A 113 32.91 3.38 -13.73
N LEU A 114 31.91 2.50 -13.73
CA LEU A 114 31.76 1.49 -12.70
C LEU A 114 32.97 0.54 -12.68
N ILE A 115 33.60 0.43 -11.52
CA ILE A 115 34.65 -0.57 -11.24
C ILE A 115 34.14 -1.45 -10.09
N THR A 116 34.00 -2.75 -10.35
CA THR A 116 33.60 -3.77 -9.36
C THR A 116 34.74 -4.80 -9.23
N PHE A 117 34.95 -5.34 -8.03
CA PHE A 117 36.04 -6.28 -7.71
C PHE A 117 35.52 -7.67 -7.36
#